data_AF-A0A0W1ESI5-F1
#
_entry.id   AF-A0A0W1ESI5-F1
#
_cell.length_a   1.000
_cell.length_b   1.000
_cell.length_c   1.000
_cell.angle_alpha   90.00
_cell.angle_beta   90.00
_cell.angle_gamma   90.00
#
_symmetry.space_group_name_H-M   'P 1'
#
loop_
_entity.id
_entity.type
_entity.pdbx_description
1 polymer ?
#
loop_
_entity_poly.entity_id
_entity_poly.type
_entity_poly.pdbx_seq_one_letter_code
_entity_poly.pdbx_strand_id
1 'polypeptide(L)'
;MKLDFIDIGNLSIAAANMRGKGKDPDVADLMPSIRARGVLVPLLVRPNCSEGHYEIVAGRRRFTAVGAVAREGGAVWPIPCAILDEGDDADALEASMLENLARVQPDEVSQWEAFVALVKAGRSVEEVADSFGFEPRTVKRILALGNLLPRIRTLYRGGEIDAGAVRHLTLASKSQQKAWVALFDDEGAYCPTGHQLKAWLFGGTAIAVKHALFDVAETKAAIVADLFGEDSFFADSDAFWSAQLEAIEARKADYLEAGWSDVVIMERGDWFRSWDYAHAGKRKGGRIYIEVRESGEITFHEGFVTTKEAKRLSGGGGDDEGEALVAKPTRPEVSGPLNAYIDLHRHAAVRADLASHGGVALRAMLAHVIAGADLWRVDVESQRAPKEDIAESVETSSATSSNLPQVSTWTPICHHAGAGRSAKILRLKPIPVSRDPANTL
;
A
#
# COMPACT_ATOMS: atom_id res chain seq x y z
N MET A 1 2.05 2.44 51.53
CA MET A 1 3.26 1.63 51.24
C MET A 1 4.21 1.59 52.44
N LYS A 2 4.50 0.39 52.95
CA LYS A 2 5.43 0.12 54.07
C LYS A 2 6.70 -0.56 53.56
N LEU A 3 7.88 -0.24 54.11
CA LEU A 3 9.10 -1.00 53.84
C LEU A 3 9.32 -2.04 54.95
N ASP A 4 9.61 -3.28 54.57
CA ASP A 4 9.89 -4.38 55.49
C ASP A 4 10.87 -5.38 54.88
N PHE A 5 11.44 -6.27 55.69
CA PHE A 5 12.31 -7.35 55.25
C PHE A 5 11.58 -8.69 55.36
N ILE A 6 11.44 -9.40 54.24
CA ILE A 6 10.62 -10.61 54.15
C ILE A 6 11.50 -11.81 53.78
N ASP A 7 11.28 -12.94 54.44
CA ASP A 7 11.97 -14.19 54.11
C ASP A 7 11.60 -14.69 52.72
N ILE A 8 12.55 -15.28 52.00
CA ILE A 8 12.32 -15.80 50.65
C ILE A 8 11.23 -16.87 50.60
N GLY A 9 11.08 -17.69 51.65
CA GLY A 9 10.04 -18.71 51.75
C GLY A 9 8.62 -18.15 51.88
N ASN A 10 8.51 -16.87 52.25
CA ASN A 10 7.24 -16.17 52.40
C ASN A 10 6.84 -15.37 51.16
N LEU A 11 7.60 -15.48 50.07
CA LEU A 11 7.38 -14.75 48.82
C LEU A 11 6.99 -15.69 47.67
N SER A 12 5.92 -15.34 46.96
CA SER A 12 5.51 -15.99 45.71
C SER A 12 5.41 -14.97 44.57
N ILE A 13 5.44 -15.39 43.30
CA ILE A 13 5.27 -14.47 42.17
C ILE A 13 3.77 -14.22 41.95
N ALA A 14 3.35 -12.95 41.94
CA ALA A 14 1.96 -12.58 41.72
C ALA A 14 1.52 -12.88 40.27
N ALA A 15 0.25 -13.27 40.08
CA ALA A 15 -0.35 -13.35 38.75
C ALA A 15 -0.40 -11.98 38.03
N ALA A 16 -0.49 -10.90 38.81
CA ALA A 16 -0.46 -9.51 38.35
C ALA A 16 0.94 -9.01 37.93
N ASN A 17 1.99 -9.82 38.12
CA ASN A 17 3.33 -9.47 37.66
C ASN A 17 3.39 -9.52 36.12
N MET A 18 3.65 -8.38 35.46
CA MET A 18 3.68 -8.29 33.99
C MET A 18 4.64 -9.30 33.36
N ARG A 19 5.76 -9.58 34.02
CA ARG A 19 6.78 -10.56 33.57
C ARG A 19 6.73 -11.84 34.40
N GLY A 20 5.60 -12.18 35.01
CA GLY A 20 5.46 -13.34 35.91
C GLY A 20 5.48 -14.70 35.18
N LYS A 21 5.09 -14.73 33.91
CA LYS A 21 5.00 -15.97 33.09
C LYS A 21 6.26 -16.20 32.25
N GLY A 22 6.46 -17.44 31.82
CA GLY A 22 7.56 -17.82 30.91
C GLY A 22 8.86 -18.22 31.61
N LYS A 23 9.92 -18.42 30.81
CA LYS A 23 11.23 -18.88 31.29
C LYS A 23 11.81 -17.91 32.32
N ASP A 24 12.56 -18.45 33.28
CA ASP A 24 13.26 -17.63 34.25
C ASP A 24 14.24 -16.67 33.57
N PRO A 25 14.30 -15.42 34.03
CA PRO A 25 15.19 -14.42 33.45
C PRO A 25 16.65 -14.82 33.68
N ASP A 26 17.53 -14.39 32.77
CA ASP A 26 18.96 -14.46 33.03
C ASP A 26 19.33 -13.52 34.19
N VAL A 27 20.04 -14.07 35.16
CA VAL A 27 20.41 -13.41 36.42
C VAL A 27 21.91 -13.47 36.69
N ALA A 28 22.72 -14.04 35.78
CA ALA A 28 24.15 -14.27 36.01
C ALA A 28 24.91 -12.98 36.38
N ASP A 29 24.49 -11.85 35.83
CA ASP A 29 25.02 -10.51 36.10
C ASP A 29 24.66 -9.97 37.49
N LEU A 30 23.50 -10.33 38.05
CA LEU A 30 23.05 -9.89 39.38
C LEU A 30 23.68 -10.70 40.52
N MET A 31 24.01 -11.97 40.27
CA MET A 31 24.47 -12.92 41.29
C MET A 31 25.68 -12.42 42.11
N PRO A 32 26.77 -11.86 41.52
CA PRO A 32 27.92 -11.40 42.28
C PRO A 32 27.57 -10.26 43.26
N SER A 33 26.72 -9.32 42.82
CA SER A 33 26.28 -8.21 43.66
C SER A 33 25.40 -8.70 44.82
N ILE A 34 24.52 -9.66 44.56
CA ILE A 34 23.62 -10.21 45.59
C ILE A 34 24.42 -11.00 46.63
N ARG A 35 25.43 -11.78 46.23
CA ARG A 35 26.32 -12.45 47.19
C ARG A 35 27.09 -11.45 48.06
N ALA A 36 27.56 -10.35 47.46
CA ALA A 36 28.39 -9.38 48.16
C ALA A 36 27.60 -8.42 49.07
N ARG A 37 26.39 -8.02 48.68
CA ARG A 37 25.64 -6.92 49.31
C ARG A 37 24.16 -7.21 49.57
N GLY A 38 23.68 -8.41 49.22
CA GLY A 38 22.25 -8.72 49.22
C GLY A 38 21.48 -7.93 48.15
N VAL A 39 20.16 -7.89 48.31
CA VAL A 39 19.27 -7.09 47.45
C VAL A 39 19.22 -5.66 48.00
N LEU A 40 19.63 -4.68 47.19
CA LEU A 40 19.66 -3.28 47.61
C LEU A 40 18.36 -2.51 47.29
N VAL A 41 17.75 -2.83 46.14
CA VAL A 41 16.51 -2.17 45.69
C VAL A 41 15.32 -3.03 46.12
N PRO A 42 14.37 -2.51 46.91
CA PRO A 42 13.25 -3.31 47.40
C PRO A 42 12.41 -3.94 46.29
N LEU A 43 11.94 -5.18 46.50
CA LEU A 43 10.88 -5.78 45.69
C LEU A 43 9.56 -5.06 45.95
N LEU A 44 8.68 -4.96 44.95
CA LEU A 44 7.32 -4.49 45.19
C LEU A 44 6.43 -5.69 45.45
N VAL A 45 5.76 -5.73 46.60
CA VAL A 45 4.95 -6.88 47.04
C VAL A 45 3.59 -6.41 47.54
N ARG A 46 2.63 -7.32 47.57
CA ARG A 46 1.33 -7.13 48.22
C ARG A 46 1.03 -8.27 49.18
N PRO A 47 0.18 -8.07 50.21
CA PRO A 47 -0.30 -9.15 51.05
C PRO A 47 -0.96 -10.28 50.23
N ASN A 48 -0.73 -11.54 50.62
CA ASN A 48 -1.44 -12.70 50.10
C ASN A 48 -2.55 -13.13 51.08
N CYS A 49 -3.43 -14.05 50.67
CA CYS A 49 -4.50 -14.62 51.49
C CYS A 49 -4.01 -15.34 52.78
N SER A 50 -2.71 -15.62 52.90
CA SER A 50 -2.10 -16.21 54.10
C SER A 50 -1.29 -15.16 54.86
N GLU A 51 -1.54 -15.04 56.16
CA GLU A 51 -0.87 -14.08 57.02
C GLU A 51 0.65 -14.28 56.99
N GLY A 52 1.40 -13.19 56.76
CA GLY A 52 2.86 -13.23 56.64
C GLY A 52 3.41 -13.69 55.29
N HIS A 53 2.55 -14.10 54.33
CA HIS A 53 2.92 -14.37 52.95
C HIS A 53 2.60 -13.20 52.04
N TYR A 54 3.46 -12.98 51.05
CA TYR A 54 3.36 -11.84 50.13
C TYR A 54 3.58 -12.28 48.69
N GLU A 55 2.88 -11.63 47.77
CA GLU A 55 3.06 -11.86 46.33
C GLU A 55 3.87 -10.74 45.70
N ILE A 56 4.86 -11.10 44.88
CA ILE A 56 5.77 -10.19 44.20
C ILE A 56 5.09 -9.62 42.96
N VAL A 57 4.75 -8.35 43.07
CA VAL A 57 4.17 -7.53 42.01
C VAL A 57 5.25 -7.07 41.03
N ALA A 58 6.41 -6.62 41.52
CA ALA A 58 7.55 -6.23 40.69
C ALA A 58 8.89 -6.71 41.27
N GLY A 59 9.84 -7.04 40.37
CA GLY A 59 11.18 -7.47 40.75
C GLY A 59 11.48 -8.97 40.63
N ARG A 60 10.75 -9.72 39.78
CA ARG A 60 10.99 -11.15 39.50
C ARG A 60 12.47 -11.50 39.31
N ARG A 61 13.21 -10.73 38.52
CA ARG A 61 14.63 -10.98 38.23
C ARG A 61 15.52 -10.96 39.49
N ARG A 62 15.21 -10.07 40.45
CA ARG A 62 15.91 -10.00 41.75
C ARG A 62 15.57 -11.22 42.60
N PHE A 63 14.29 -11.60 42.69
CA PHE A 63 13.85 -12.78 43.41
C PHE A 63 14.46 -14.08 42.85
N THR A 64 14.46 -14.26 41.52
CA THR A 64 15.09 -15.40 40.84
C THR A 64 16.58 -15.48 41.14
N ALA A 65 17.28 -14.33 41.16
CA ALA A 65 18.70 -14.29 41.47
C ALA A 65 18.99 -14.68 42.94
N VAL A 66 18.20 -14.20 43.90
CA VAL A 66 18.33 -14.64 45.31
C VAL A 66 18.07 -16.15 45.42
N GLY A 67 17.04 -16.67 44.76
CA GLY A 67 16.75 -18.11 44.75
C GLY A 67 17.83 -18.96 44.08
N ALA A 68 18.56 -18.42 43.10
CA ALA A 68 19.73 -19.07 42.52
C ALA A 68 20.90 -19.09 43.52
N VAL A 69 21.19 -17.97 44.21
CA VAL A 69 22.23 -17.92 45.26
C VAL A 69 21.93 -18.90 46.38
N ALA A 70 20.65 -18.99 46.80
CA ALA A 70 20.19 -19.92 47.81
C ALA A 70 20.49 -21.38 47.45
N ARG A 71 20.18 -21.77 46.20
CA ARG A 71 20.42 -23.13 45.68
C ARG A 71 21.90 -23.48 45.58
N GLU A 72 22.77 -22.50 45.38
CA GLU A 72 24.22 -22.67 45.38
C GLU A 72 24.82 -22.70 46.81
N GLY A 73 23.99 -22.64 47.85
CA GLY A 73 24.43 -22.64 49.25
C GLY A 73 24.97 -21.29 49.75
N GLY A 74 24.72 -20.21 49.01
CA GLY A 74 25.05 -18.85 49.44
C GLY A 74 24.14 -18.38 50.57
N ALA A 75 24.64 -17.47 51.41
CA ALA A 75 23.83 -16.85 52.47
C ALA A 75 22.71 -15.99 51.86
N VAL A 76 21.47 -16.25 52.28
CA VAL A 76 20.30 -15.46 51.90
C VAL A 76 19.83 -14.69 53.12
N TRP A 77 19.82 -13.38 52.99
CA TRP A 77 19.26 -12.48 53.99
C TRP A 77 17.78 -12.23 53.67
N PRO A 78 16.97 -11.84 54.67
CA PRO A 78 15.64 -11.29 54.43
C PRO A 78 15.69 -10.22 53.34
N ILE A 79 14.76 -10.27 52.39
CA ILE A 79 14.75 -9.43 51.20
C ILE A 79 14.00 -8.13 51.51
N PRO A 80 14.56 -6.94 51.22
CA PRO A 80 13.82 -5.69 51.37
C PRO A 80 12.65 -5.67 50.40
N CYS A 81 11.47 -5.34 50.93
CA CYS A 81 10.21 -5.32 50.22
C CYS A 81 9.46 -4.02 50.53
N ALA A 82 8.97 -3.38 49.48
CA ALA A 82 7.97 -2.34 49.53
C ALA A 82 6.59 -3.00 49.45
N ILE A 83 5.90 -3.04 50.58
CA ILE A 83 4.57 -3.62 50.75
C ILE A 83 3.56 -2.56 50.34
N LEU A 84 2.86 -2.83 49.24
CA LEU A 84 1.66 -2.09 48.84
C LEU A 84 0.58 -2.27 49.89
N ASP A 85 -0.22 -1.22 50.09
CA ASP A 85 -1.37 -1.30 50.98
C ASP A 85 -2.38 -2.34 50.42
N GLU A 86 -3.31 -2.82 51.24
CA GLU A 86 -4.37 -3.71 50.73
C GLU A 86 -5.12 -3.00 49.60
N GLY A 87 -4.98 -3.53 48.39
CA GLY A 87 -5.51 -2.97 47.16
C GLY A 87 -5.99 -4.09 46.25
N ASP A 88 -6.73 -3.73 45.21
CA ASP A 88 -7.28 -4.71 44.29
C ASP A 88 -6.19 -5.28 43.34
N ASP A 89 -6.55 -6.31 42.56
CA ASP A 89 -5.67 -6.88 41.55
C ASP A 89 -5.24 -5.85 40.48
N ALA A 90 -6.05 -4.82 40.24
CA ALA A 90 -5.77 -3.78 39.25
C ALA A 90 -4.67 -2.82 39.74
N ASP A 91 -4.73 -2.38 41.00
CA ASP A 91 -3.70 -1.54 41.65
C ASP A 91 -2.33 -2.23 41.62
N ALA A 92 -2.31 -3.53 41.94
CA ALA A 92 -1.10 -4.33 41.89
C ALA A 92 -0.56 -4.43 40.46
N LEU A 93 -1.41 -4.76 39.49
CA LEU A 93 -1.01 -4.86 38.09
C LEU A 93 -0.47 -3.51 37.57
N GLU A 94 -1.15 -2.41 37.87
CA GLU A 94 -0.78 -1.05 37.48
C GLU A 94 0.59 -0.66 38.05
N ALA A 95 0.81 -0.89 39.35
CA ALA A 95 2.08 -0.61 40.00
C ALA A 95 3.24 -1.47 39.43
N SER A 96 2.97 -2.74 39.10
CA SER A 96 3.90 -3.60 38.35
C SER A 96 4.26 -2.98 37.00
N MET A 97 3.29 -2.45 36.27
CA MET A 97 3.55 -1.85 34.97
C MET A 97 4.32 -0.55 35.05
N LEU A 98 3.98 0.34 35.98
CA LEU A 98 4.67 1.62 36.17
C LEU A 98 6.15 1.43 36.47
N GLU A 99 6.51 0.44 37.31
CA GLU A 99 7.93 0.12 37.58
C GLU A 99 8.66 -0.40 36.34
N ASN A 100 7.98 -1.23 35.52
CA ASN A 100 8.57 -1.78 34.31
C ASN A 100 8.76 -0.72 33.22
N LEU A 101 7.74 0.13 32.99
CA LEU A 101 7.76 1.18 31.96
C LEU A 101 8.90 2.19 32.21
N ALA A 102 9.22 2.46 33.49
CA ALA A 102 10.23 3.42 33.89
C ALA A 102 11.69 2.96 33.68
N ARG A 103 11.96 1.65 33.48
CA ARG A 103 13.34 1.11 33.40
C ARG A 103 13.75 0.70 32.00
N VAL A 104 12.94 -0.15 31.36
CA VAL A 104 13.21 -0.74 30.05
C VAL A 104 11.85 -0.94 29.40
N GLN A 105 11.62 -0.35 28.22
CA GLN A 105 10.34 -0.50 27.54
C GLN A 105 9.98 -1.98 27.41
N PRO A 106 8.79 -2.41 27.90
CA PRO A 106 8.34 -3.78 27.72
C PRO A 106 8.22 -4.10 26.23
N ASP A 107 8.22 -5.39 25.86
CA ASP A 107 7.84 -5.74 24.48
C ASP A 107 6.41 -5.25 24.22
N GLU A 108 6.17 -4.78 23.00
CA GLU A 108 4.91 -4.14 22.64
C GLU A 108 3.71 -5.05 22.97
N VAL A 109 3.81 -6.34 22.68
CA VAL A 109 2.69 -7.27 22.90
C VAL A 109 2.40 -7.46 24.39
N SER A 110 3.43 -7.55 25.23
CA SER A 110 3.21 -7.61 26.69
C SER A 110 2.56 -6.33 27.20
N GLN A 111 2.93 -5.16 26.67
CA GLN A 111 2.23 -3.92 27.01
C GLN A 111 0.74 -3.99 26.64
N TRP A 112 0.42 -4.47 25.43
CA TRP A 112 -0.96 -4.59 24.98
C TRP A 112 -1.77 -5.55 25.85
N GLU A 113 -1.21 -6.71 26.18
CA GLU A 113 -1.84 -7.72 27.03
C GLU A 113 -2.10 -7.20 28.44
N ALA A 114 -1.15 -6.44 28.98
CA ALA A 114 -1.23 -5.86 30.29
C ALA A 114 -2.33 -4.77 30.35
N PHE A 115 -2.41 -3.89 29.35
CA PHE A 115 -3.47 -2.87 29.25
C PHE A 115 -4.87 -3.50 29.17
N VAL A 116 -5.01 -4.59 28.39
CA VAL A 116 -6.26 -5.36 28.35
C VAL A 116 -6.60 -5.97 29.71
N ALA A 117 -5.60 -6.43 30.47
CA ALA A 117 -5.82 -6.98 31.80
C ALA A 117 -6.28 -5.90 32.81
N LEU A 118 -5.76 -4.67 32.74
CA LEU A 118 -6.25 -3.56 33.58
C LEU A 118 -7.71 -3.24 33.32
N VAL A 119 -8.10 -3.14 32.04
CA VAL A 119 -9.49 -2.84 31.67
C VAL A 119 -10.42 -3.98 32.08
N LYS A 120 -9.99 -5.24 31.94
CA LYS A 120 -10.74 -6.41 32.43
C LYS A 120 -10.86 -6.44 33.95
N ALA A 121 -9.88 -5.90 34.67
CA ALA A 121 -9.90 -5.76 36.11
C ALA A 121 -10.76 -4.58 36.60
N GLY A 122 -11.35 -3.80 35.69
CA GLY A 122 -12.34 -2.76 36.01
C GLY A 122 -11.87 -1.33 35.76
N ARG A 123 -10.62 -1.11 35.33
CA ARG A 123 -10.13 0.24 35.00
C ARG A 123 -10.75 0.77 33.71
N SER A 124 -11.15 2.03 33.74
CA SER A 124 -11.57 2.76 32.54
C SER A 124 -10.38 3.11 31.65
N VAL A 125 -10.67 3.43 30.38
CA VAL A 125 -9.63 3.86 29.43
C VAL A 125 -9.00 5.17 29.89
N GLU A 126 -9.80 6.05 30.48
CA GLU A 126 -9.43 7.36 30.98
C GLU A 126 -8.50 7.24 32.19
N GLU A 127 -8.81 6.37 33.15
CA GLU A 127 -7.91 6.09 34.29
C GLU A 127 -6.56 5.53 33.83
N VAL A 128 -6.57 4.56 32.91
CA VAL A 128 -5.31 4.02 32.35
C VAL A 128 -4.53 5.09 31.58
N ALA A 129 -5.20 5.99 30.88
CA ALA A 129 -4.56 7.09 30.18
C ALA A 129 -3.84 8.03 31.17
N ASP A 130 -4.53 8.44 32.23
CA ASP A 130 -4.00 9.33 33.26
C ASP A 130 -2.84 8.70 34.02
N SER A 131 -2.97 7.43 34.45
CA SER A 131 -1.95 6.71 35.21
C SER A 131 -0.64 6.54 34.46
N PHE A 132 -0.70 6.27 33.15
CA PHE A 132 0.48 6.00 32.33
C PHE A 132 0.93 7.20 31.47
N GLY A 133 0.25 8.34 31.57
CA GLY A 133 0.57 9.56 30.82
C GLY A 133 0.34 9.45 29.31
N PHE A 134 -0.66 8.66 28.89
CA PHE A 134 -1.07 8.51 27.49
C PHE A 134 -2.34 9.31 27.20
N GLU A 135 -2.59 9.62 25.92
CA GLU A 135 -3.92 10.06 25.51
C GLU A 135 -4.92 8.88 25.50
N PRO A 136 -6.20 9.08 25.87
CA PRO A 136 -7.21 8.02 25.83
C PRO A 136 -7.32 7.33 24.46
N ARG A 137 -7.09 8.07 23.37
CA ARG A 137 -7.06 7.51 22.00
C ARG A 137 -5.91 6.51 21.80
N THR A 138 -4.75 6.78 22.39
CA THR A 138 -3.59 5.87 22.36
C THR A 138 -3.89 4.59 23.13
N VAL A 139 -4.52 4.71 24.30
CA VAL A 139 -4.97 3.55 25.09
C VAL A 139 -5.96 2.70 24.29
N LYS A 140 -6.96 3.29 23.62
CA LYS A 140 -7.90 2.57 22.75
C LYS A 140 -7.20 1.79 21.63
N ARG A 141 -6.18 2.36 20.99
CA ARG A 141 -5.37 1.67 19.96
C ARG A 141 -4.60 0.48 20.54
N ILE A 142 -3.98 0.65 21.69
CA ILE A 142 -3.27 -0.44 22.40
C ILE A 142 -4.25 -1.56 22.75
N LEU A 143 -5.43 -1.23 23.26
CA LEU A 143 -6.47 -2.20 23.58
C LEU A 143 -6.97 -2.94 22.33
N ALA A 144 -7.08 -2.28 21.19
CA ALA A 144 -7.45 -2.91 19.93
C ALA A 144 -6.46 -4.01 19.52
N LEU A 145 -5.16 -3.71 19.60
CA LEU A 145 -4.07 -4.65 19.33
C LEU A 145 -4.04 -5.78 20.38
N GLY A 146 -4.19 -5.42 21.66
CA GLY A 146 -4.24 -6.38 22.77
C GLY A 146 -5.43 -7.33 22.66
N ASN A 147 -6.54 -6.88 22.09
CA ASN A 147 -7.73 -7.70 21.89
C ASN A 147 -7.63 -8.64 20.68
N LEU A 148 -6.62 -8.58 19.81
CA LEU A 148 -6.42 -9.54 18.71
C LEU A 148 -6.36 -10.99 19.22
N LEU A 149 -6.54 -11.99 18.35
CA LEU A 149 -6.40 -13.39 18.77
C LEU A 149 -4.98 -13.67 19.31
N PRO A 150 -4.82 -14.51 20.35
CA PRO A 150 -3.50 -14.83 20.90
C PRO A 150 -2.50 -15.31 19.85
N ARG A 151 -2.93 -16.13 18.88
CA ARG A 151 -2.08 -16.58 17.77
C ARG A 151 -1.51 -15.42 16.96
N ILE A 152 -2.32 -14.43 16.59
CA ILE A 152 -1.89 -13.24 15.84
C ILE A 152 -0.85 -12.44 16.65
N ARG A 153 -1.10 -12.23 17.95
CA ARG A 153 -0.14 -11.55 18.83
C ARG A 153 1.18 -12.30 18.94
N THR A 154 1.15 -13.63 18.99
CA THR A 154 2.35 -14.48 18.99
C THR A 154 3.12 -14.37 17.68
N LEU A 155 2.44 -14.41 16.53
CA LEU A 155 3.07 -14.24 15.21
C LEU A 155 3.80 -12.89 15.11
N TYR A 156 3.18 -11.82 15.59
CA TYR A 156 3.80 -10.49 15.62
C TYR A 156 5.01 -10.46 16.57
N ARG A 157 4.88 -11.02 17.77
CA ARG A 157 5.99 -11.14 18.73
C ARG A 157 7.18 -11.92 18.15
N GLY A 158 6.91 -12.92 17.30
CA GLY A 158 7.90 -13.71 16.58
C GLY A 158 8.50 -13.03 15.34
N GLY A 159 7.95 -11.89 14.91
CA GLY A 159 8.36 -11.20 13.68
C GLY A 159 7.86 -11.85 12.39
N GLU A 160 6.91 -12.79 12.47
CA GLU A 160 6.33 -13.48 11.31
C GLU A 160 5.35 -12.58 10.54
N ILE A 161 4.79 -11.57 11.22
CA ILE A 161 3.94 -10.54 10.65
C ILE A 161 4.38 -9.16 11.10
N ASP A 162 4.12 -8.16 10.26
CA ASP A 162 4.51 -6.77 10.51
C ASP A 162 3.42 -5.95 11.21
N ALA A 163 3.76 -4.70 11.54
CA ALA A 163 2.86 -3.75 12.18
C ALA A 163 1.64 -3.39 11.30
N GLY A 164 1.78 -3.45 9.97
CA GLY A 164 0.69 -3.19 9.03
C GLY A 164 -0.37 -4.29 9.09
N ALA A 165 0.05 -5.54 9.13
CA ALA A 165 -0.82 -6.70 9.22
C ALA A 165 -1.66 -6.69 10.50
N VAL A 166 -1.04 -6.48 11.67
CA VAL A 166 -1.79 -6.42 12.93
C VAL A 166 -2.77 -5.26 12.97
N ARG A 167 -2.42 -4.09 12.39
CA ARG A 167 -3.34 -2.95 12.26
C ARG A 167 -4.55 -3.31 11.39
N HIS A 168 -4.36 -3.91 10.22
CA HIS A 168 -5.48 -4.37 9.40
C HIS A 168 -6.34 -5.41 10.13
N LEU A 169 -5.74 -6.34 10.87
CA LEU A 169 -6.46 -7.36 11.64
C LEU A 169 -7.27 -6.77 12.80
N THR A 170 -6.99 -5.54 13.25
CA THR A 170 -7.87 -4.84 14.21
C THR A 170 -9.22 -4.44 13.61
N LEU A 171 -9.29 -4.27 12.28
CA LEU A 171 -10.54 -4.02 11.53
C LEU A 171 -11.35 -5.32 11.34
N ALA A 172 -10.70 -6.47 11.48
CA ALA A 172 -11.31 -7.77 11.24
C ALA A 172 -12.16 -8.24 12.42
N SER A 173 -13.34 -8.78 12.13
CA SER A 173 -14.15 -9.51 13.11
C SER A 173 -13.42 -10.76 13.64
N LYS A 174 -13.88 -11.31 14.76
CA LYS A 174 -13.26 -12.51 15.35
C LYS A 174 -13.32 -13.75 14.45
N SER A 175 -14.38 -13.90 13.66
CA SER A 175 -14.48 -14.96 12.65
C SER A 175 -13.45 -14.75 11.53
N GLN A 176 -13.31 -13.53 11.02
CA GLN A 176 -12.30 -13.21 10.00
C GLN A 176 -10.87 -13.39 10.54
N GLN A 177 -10.57 -12.98 11.77
CA GLN A 177 -9.27 -13.25 12.39
C GLN A 177 -8.97 -14.75 12.44
N LYS A 178 -9.95 -15.59 12.79
CA LYS A 178 -9.78 -17.05 12.79
C LYS A 178 -9.56 -17.61 11.38
N ALA A 179 -10.32 -17.14 10.39
CA ALA A 179 -10.16 -17.55 9.00
C ALA A 179 -8.79 -17.16 8.45
N TRP A 180 -8.32 -15.94 8.74
CA TRP A 180 -7.00 -15.47 8.35
C TRP A 180 -5.88 -16.30 8.99
N VAL A 181 -6.00 -16.63 10.29
CA VAL A 181 -5.04 -17.52 10.97
C VAL A 181 -5.04 -18.92 10.34
N ALA A 182 -6.21 -19.46 9.97
CA ALA A 182 -6.28 -20.76 9.30
C ALA A 182 -5.59 -20.73 7.93
N LEU A 183 -5.71 -19.65 7.16
CA LEU A 183 -4.97 -19.45 5.92
C LEU A 183 -3.46 -19.29 6.13
N PHE A 184 -3.05 -18.66 7.25
CA PHE A 184 -1.64 -18.50 7.59
C PHE A 184 -0.98 -19.83 8.00
N ASP A 185 -1.71 -20.66 8.75
CA ASP A 185 -1.21 -21.95 9.24
C ASP A 185 -1.28 -23.07 8.17
N ASP A 186 -1.95 -22.86 7.03
CA ASP A 186 -2.03 -23.80 5.91
C ASP A 186 -0.96 -23.51 4.85
N GLU A 187 0.06 -24.37 4.78
CA GLU A 187 1.18 -24.26 3.83
C GLU A 187 0.75 -24.32 2.34
N GLY A 188 -0.41 -24.91 2.04
CA GLY A 188 -0.94 -25.02 0.69
C GLY A 188 -1.84 -23.85 0.27
N ALA A 189 -2.24 -23.00 1.23
CA ALA A 189 -3.13 -21.88 0.99
C ALA A 189 -2.36 -20.57 0.77
N TYR A 190 -2.94 -19.68 -0.04
CA TYR A 190 -2.45 -18.31 -0.13
C TYR A 190 -2.96 -17.49 1.06
N CYS A 191 -2.04 -17.00 1.90
CA CYS A 191 -2.36 -16.09 2.99
C CYS A 191 -2.21 -14.62 2.55
N PRO A 192 -3.28 -13.81 2.59
CA PRO A 192 -3.22 -12.41 2.17
C PRO A 192 -2.45 -11.55 3.19
N THR A 193 -1.54 -10.71 2.70
CA THR A 193 -0.71 -9.80 3.49
C THR A 193 -0.74 -8.37 2.93
N GLY A 194 -0.27 -7.37 3.70
CA GLY A 194 -0.18 -5.98 3.24
C GLY A 194 -1.50 -5.42 2.70
N HIS A 195 -1.49 -4.86 1.48
CA HIS A 195 -2.69 -4.36 0.82
C HIS A 195 -3.71 -5.46 0.50
N GLN A 196 -3.26 -6.67 0.16
CA GLN A 196 -4.14 -7.80 -0.14
C GLN A 196 -4.93 -8.25 1.08
N LEU A 197 -4.35 -8.13 2.28
CA LEU A 197 -5.09 -8.38 3.53
C LEU A 197 -6.25 -7.40 3.69
N LYS A 198 -6.01 -6.10 3.46
CA LYS A 198 -7.08 -5.10 3.53
C LYS A 198 -8.17 -5.41 2.50
N ALA A 199 -7.79 -5.75 1.27
CA ALA A 199 -8.76 -6.11 0.24
C ALA A 199 -9.57 -7.36 0.60
N TRP A 200 -8.91 -8.40 1.10
CA TRP A 200 -9.55 -9.63 1.56
C TRP A 200 -10.55 -9.38 2.70
N LEU A 201 -10.23 -8.48 3.64
CA LEU A 201 -11.13 -8.13 4.75
C LEU A 201 -12.45 -7.49 4.30
N PHE A 202 -12.40 -6.69 3.23
CA PHE A 202 -13.56 -5.95 2.71
C PHE A 202 -14.18 -6.59 1.46
N GLY A 203 -13.70 -7.77 1.04
CA GLY A 203 -14.20 -8.46 -0.16
C GLY A 203 -13.84 -7.75 -1.48
N GLY A 204 -12.80 -6.91 -1.48
CA GLY A 204 -12.42 -6.08 -2.63
C GLY A 204 -11.81 -4.75 -2.19
N THR A 205 -11.98 -3.71 -2.99
CA THR A 205 -11.52 -2.36 -2.65
C THR A 205 -12.24 -1.84 -1.41
N ALA A 206 -11.51 -1.42 -0.38
CA ALA A 206 -12.10 -0.87 0.84
C ALA A 206 -12.76 0.49 0.55
N ILE A 207 -14.07 0.58 0.79
CA ILE A 207 -14.88 1.74 0.45
C ILE A 207 -15.04 2.64 1.68
N ALA A 208 -14.56 3.88 1.60
CA ALA A 208 -14.67 4.83 2.71
C ALA A 208 -16.07 5.42 2.80
N VAL A 209 -16.58 5.57 4.02
CA VAL A 209 -17.92 6.11 4.34
C VAL A 209 -18.13 7.52 3.78
N LYS A 210 -17.06 8.33 3.70
CA LYS A 210 -17.10 9.69 3.12
C LYS A 210 -17.48 9.75 1.64
N HIS A 211 -17.41 8.63 0.92
CA HIS A 211 -17.79 8.55 -0.49
C HIS A 211 -19.28 8.19 -0.69
N ALA A 212 -20.02 7.90 0.37
CA ALA A 212 -21.45 7.60 0.27
C ALA A 212 -22.24 8.85 -0.18
N LEU A 213 -23.08 8.69 -1.20
CA LEU A 213 -24.01 9.73 -1.66
C LEU A 213 -25.37 9.68 -0.94
N PHE A 214 -25.56 8.68 -0.08
CA PHE A 214 -26.79 8.42 0.68
C PHE A 214 -26.59 8.63 2.17
N ASP A 215 -27.70 8.72 2.92
CA ASP A 215 -27.64 8.78 4.38
C ASP A 215 -27.31 7.40 4.98
N VAL A 216 -26.12 7.34 5.56
CA VAL A 216 -25.57 6.12 6.16
C VAL A 216 -26.32 5.72 7.44
N ALA A 217 -26.89 6.68 8.17
CA ALA A 217 -27.66 6.42 9.39
C ALA A 217 -29.03 5.82 9.07
N GLU A 218 -29.67 6.25 7.98
CA GLU A 218 -30.95 5.72 7.53
C GLU A 218 -30.84 4.30 6.97
N THR A 219 -29.79 4.03 6.20
CA THR A 219 -29.55 2.72 5.57
C THR A 219 -29.06 1.65 6.56
N LYS A 220 -28.66 2.03 7.77
CA LYS A 220 -28.12 1.14 8.81
C LYS A 220 -26.98 0.26 8.30
N ALA A 221 -26.18 0.79 7.36
CA ALA A 221 -25.07 0.05 6.78
C ALA A 221 -24.04 -0.32 7.85
N ALA A 222 -23.48 -1.53 7.76
CA ALA A 222 -22.44 -1.97 8.68
C ALA A 222 -21.12 -1.24 8.38
N ILE A 223 -20.54 -0.61 9.40
CA ILE A 223 -19.32 0.21 9.28
C ILE A 223 -18.22 -0.35 10.19
N VAL A 224 -17.00 -0.34 9.68
CA VAL A 224 -15.77 -0.60 10.43
C VAL A 224 -14.96 0.69 10.47
N ALA A 225 -14.77 1.24 11.67
CA ALA A 225 -13.98 2.45 11.87
C ALA A 225 -12.52 2.11 12.16
N ASP A 226 -11.59 2.86 11.55
CA ASP A 226 -10.18 2.76 11.88
C ASP A 226 -9.89 3.44 13.23
N LEU A 227 -9.40 2.64 14.18
CA LEU A 227 -8.96 3.10 15.50
C LEU A 227 -7.68 3.97 15.41
N PHE A 228 -6.99 3.95 14.27
CA PHE A 228 -5.74 4.66 14.03
C PHE A 228 -5.90 6.02 13.35
N GLY A 229 -7.03 6.38 12.74
CA GLY A 229 -7.13 7.68 12.07
C GLY A 229 -8.31 7.86 11.12
N GLU A 230 -9.37 8.52 11.60
CA GLU A 230 -10.44 9.27 10.87
C GLU A 230 -11.28 8.54 9.82
N ASP A 231 -10.78 7.50 9.19
CA ASP A 231 -11.48 6.79 8.14
C ASP A 231 -12.40 5.72 8.71
N SER A 232 -13.61 5.68 8.17
CA SER A 232 -14.57 4.60 8.38
C SER A 232 -14.84 3.93 7.04
N PHE A 233 -14.99 2.62 7.05
CA PHE A 233 -15.18 1.81 5.85
C PHE A 233 -16.48 1.01 5.96
N PHE A 234 -17.13 0.74 4.82
CA PHE A 234 -18.26 -0.19 4.79
C PHE A 234 -17.77 -1.63 4.97
N ALA A 235 -18.44 -2.39 5.84
CA ALA A 235 -18.15 -3.80 6.07
C ALA A 235 -18.67 -4.69 4.93
N ASP A 236 -19.72 -4.25 4.25
CA ASP A 236 -20.38 -4.95 3.15
C ASP A 236 -20.35 -4.07 1.90
N SER A 237 -19.52 -4.47 0.94
CA SER A 237 -19.36 -3.78 -0.33
C SER A 237 -20.64 -3.86 -1.19
N ASP A 238 -21.35 -4.99 -1.18
CA ASP A 238 -22.52 -5.19 -2.05
C ASP A 238 -23.72 -4.38 -1.56
N ALA A 239 -23.92 -4.32 -0.25
CA ALA A 239 -24.92 -3.44 0.37
C ALA A 239 -24.64 -1.97 0.07
N PHE A 240 -23.37 -1.54 0.16
CA PHE A 240 -22.96 -0.18 -0.23
C PHE A 240 -23.31 0.10 -1.70
N TRP A 241 -22.92 -0.77 -2.62
CA TRP A 241 -23.13 -0.53 -4.06
C TRP A 241 -24.61 -0.47 -4.42
N SER A 242 -25.45 -1.27 -3.77
CA SER A 242 -26.89 -1.24 -3.97
C SER A 242 -27.48 0.14 -3.61
N ALA A 243 -27.15 0.67 -2.43
CA ALA A 243 -27.61 1.99 -1.99
C ALA A 243 -26.95 3.14 -2.78
N GLN A 244 -25.69 3.00 -3.16
CA GLN A 244 -24.96 4.00 -3.93
C GLN A 244 -25.54 4.15 -5.34
N LEU A 245 -25.87 3.05 -6.02
CA LEU A 245 -26.48 3.08 -7.35
C LEU A 245 -27.89 3.69 -7.32
N GLU A 246 -28.67 3.41 -6.28
CA GLU A 246 -29.98 4.05 -6.08
C GLU A 246 -29.83 5.57 -5.91
N ALA A 247 -28.85 6.02 -5.11
CA ALA A 247 -28.56 7.44 -4.95
C ALA A 247 -28.07 8.09 -6.25
N ILE A 248 -27.27 7.39 -7.07
CA ILE A 248 -26.81 7.87 -8.38
C ILE A 248 -27.99 8.03 -9.34
N GLU A 249 -28.91 7.07 -9.39
CA GLU A 249 -30.11 7.15 -10.22
C GLU A 249 -31.04 8.29 -9.79
N ALA A 250 -31.19 8.53 -8.48
CA ALA A 250 -31.92 9.69 -7.96
C ALA A 250 -31.27 11.01 -8.42
N ARG A 251 -29.94 11.15 -8.30
CA ARG A 251 -29.22 12.34 -8.80
C ARG A 251 -29.34 12.52 -10.31
N LYS A 252 -29.33 11.42 -11.07
CA LYS A 252 -29.57 11.44 -12.52
C LYS A 252 -30.96 11.97 -12.84
N ALA A 253 -31.99 11.54 -12.11
CA ALA A 253 -33.35 12.08 -12.26
C ALA A 253 -33.40 13.59 -11.99
N ASP A 254 -32.74 14.08 -10.93
CA ASP A 254 -32.66 15.51 -10.62
C ASP A 254 -32.05 16.31 -11.78
N TYR A 255 -30.97 15.82 -12.39
CA TYR A 255 -30.33 16.48 -13.53
C TYR A 255 -31.21 16.50 -14.79
N LEU A 256 -31.95 15.42 -15.04
CA LEU A 256 -32.91 15.36 -16.15
C LEU A 256 -34.07 16.33 -15.93
N GLU A 257 -34.62 16.40 -14.71
CA GLU A 257 -35.66 17.36 -14.34
C GLU A 257 -35.14 18.80 -14.41
N ALA A 258 -33.89 19.02 -14.01
CA ALA A 258 -33.21 20.29 -14.18
C ALA A 258 -33.07 20.67 -15.66
N GLY A 259 -33.29 19.77 -16.62
CA GLY A 259 -33.40 20.01 -18.06
C GLY A 259 -32.12 19.75 -18.86
N TRP A 260 -31.16 18.99 -18.30
CA TRP A 260 -30.01 18.51 -19.06
C TRP A 260 -30.46 17.55 -20.15
N SER A 261 -29.77 17.53 -21.29
CA SER A 261 -30.24 16.74 -22.44
C SER A 261 -30.16 15.23 -22.22
N ASP A 262 -29.18 14.78 -21.44
CA ASP A 262 -28.93 13.38 -21.10
C ASP A 262 -27.87 13.30 -19.97
N VAL A 263 -27.86 12.18 -19.24
CA VAL A 263 -26.98 11.89 -18.10
C VAL A 263 -26.45 10.47 -18.26
N VAL A 264 -25.14 10.35 -18.48
CA VAL A 264 -24.47 9.07 -18.74
C VAL A 264 -23.78 8.61 -17.47
N ILE A 265 -24.22 7.47 -16.93
CA ILE A 265 -23.49 6.77 -15.85
C ILE A 265 -22.43 5.91 -16.52
N MET A 266 -21.16 6.14 -16.20
CA MET A 266 -20.05 5.37 -16.75
C MET A 266 -19.97 3.99 -16.08
N GLU A 267 -19.37 3.02 -16.78
CA GLU A 267 -19.12 1.70 -16.21
C GLU A 267 -18.20 1.82 -14.98
N ARG A 268 -18.45 1.00 -13.95
CA ARG A 268 -17.67 1.04 -12.72
C ARG A 268 -16.20 0.74 -13.00
N GLY A 269 -15.31 1.64 -12.59
CA GLY A 269 -13.87 1.55 -12.81
C GLY A 269 -13.39 2.26 -14.08
N ASP A 270 -14.28 2.64 -14.99
CA ASP A 270 -13.94 3.51 -16.11
C ASP A 270 -13.83 4.97 -15.62
N TRP A 271 -13.06 5.80 -16.34
CA TRP A 271 -12.76 7.16 -15.90
C TRP A 271 -13.01 8.21 -16.98
N PHE A 272 -13.38 9.42 -16.56
CA PHE A 272 -13.64 10.51 -17.48
C PHE A 272 -12.33 11.05 -18.08
N ARG A 273 -12.08 10.72 -19.34
CA ARG A 273 -10.90 11.17 -20.09
C ARG A 273 -11.16 12.54 -20.68
N SER A 274 -10.85 13.61 -19.95
CA SER A 274 -11.17 14.99 -20.35
C SER A 274 -10.78 15.36 -21.79
N TRP A 275 -9.72 14.77 -22.36
CA TRP A 275 -9.30 14.98 -23.75
C TRP A 275 -10.21 14.35 -24.82
N ASP A 276 -11.05 13.38 -24.46
CA ASP A 276 -12.03 12.77 -25.38
C ASP A 276 -13.33 13.58 -25.49
N TYR A 277 -13.49 14.61 -24.66
CA TYR A 277 -14.69 15.44 -24.56
C TYR A 277 -14.40 16.92 -24.82
N ALA A 278 -15.44 17.66 -25.15
CA ALA A 278 -15.42 19.11 -25.25
C ALA A 278 -16.56 19.70 -24.43
N HIS A 279 -16.31 20.83 -23.78
CA HIS A 279 -17.31 21.50 -22.96
C HIS A 279 -18.42 22.08 -23.85
N ALA A 280 -19.66 21.71 -23.54
CA ALA A 280 -20.87 22.22 -24.14
C ALA A 280 -21.86 22.49 -23.01
N GLY A 281 -22.25 23.76 -22.83
CA GLY A 281 -23.29 24.09 -21.86
C GLY A 281 -24.63 23.46 -22.24
N LYS A 282 -25.55 23.39 -21.28
CA LYS A 282 -26.89 22.81 -21.41
C LYS A 282 -27.65 23.17 -22.70
N ARG A 283 -27.62 24.45 -23.13
CA ARG A 283 -28.29 24.91 -24.36
C ARG A 283 -27.68 24.37 -25.67
N LYS A 284 -26.46 23.86 -25.62
CA LYS A 284 -25.71 23.32 -26.76
C LYS A 284 -25.74 21.78 -26.81
N GLY A 285 -26.65 21.14 -26.06
CA GLY A 285 -26.75 19.68 -25.98
C GLY A 285 -25.69 19.04 -25.09
N GLY A 286 -25.12 19.81 -24.14
CA GLY A 286 -24.24 19.29 -23.11
C GLY A 286 -24.91 18.25 -22.23
N ARG A 287 -24.17 17.20 -21.87
CA ARG A 287 -24.61 16.12 -21.00
C ARG A 287 -23.82 16.10 -19.71
N ILE A 288 -24.34 15.36 -18.73
CA ILE A 288 -23.63 15.04 -17.49
C ILE A 288 -23.00 13.65 -17.63
N TYR A 289 -21.74 13.50 -17.25
CA TYR A 289 -21.10 12.19 -17.12
C TYR A 289 -20.82 11.91 -15.64
N ILE A 290 -21.30 10.77 -15.15
CA ILE A 290 -21.11 10.34 -13.77
C ILE A 290 -20.02 9.28 -13.78
N GLU A 291 -18.84 9.65 -13.28
CA GLU A 291 -17.70 8.76 -13.10
C GLU A 291 -17.85 7.98 -11.80
N VAL A 292 -17.75 6.65 -11.87
CA VAL A 292 -17.94 5.74 -10.74
C VAL A 292 -16.65 4.96 -10.49
N ARG A 293 -15.84 5.38 -9.52
CA ARG A 293 -14.59 4.70 -9.17
C ARG A 293 -14.84 3.47 -8.29
N GLU A 294 -13.97 2.46 -8.37
CA GLU A 294 -14.05 1.27 -7.49
C GLU A 294 -13.91 1.58 -5.99
N SER A 295 -13.31 2.73 -5.64
CA SER A 295 -13.22 3.22 -4.26
C SER A 295 -14.56 3.70 -3.69
N GLY A 296 -15.62 3.74 -4.50
CA GLY A 296 -16.94 4.30 -4.19
C GLY A 296 -17.05 5.80 -4.45
N GLU A 297 -15.95 6.47 -4.80
CA GLU A 297 -15.93 7.89 -5.14
C GLU A 297 -16.70 8.17 -6.45
N ILE A 298 -17.60 9.14 -6.39
CA ILE A 298 -18.44 9.55 -7.53
C ILE A 298 -18.12 10.99 -7.91
N THR A 299 -17.84 11.22 -9.19
CA THR A 299 -17.60 12.56 -9.73
C THR A 299 -18.59 12.89 -10.83
N PHE A 300 -19.20 14.07 -10.75
CA PHE A 300 -20.15 14.57 -11.74
C PHE A 300 -19.45 15.58 -12.67
N HIS A 301 -19.33 15.21 -13.94
CA HIS A 301 -18.74 16.07 -14.97
C HIS A 301 -19.86 16.72 -15.77
N GLU A 302 -20.11 18.01 -15.51
CA GLU A 302 -21.23 18.72 -16.10
C GLU A 302 -20.89 19.42 -17.42
N GLY A 303 -21.78 19.32 -18.41
CA GLY A 303 -21.69 20.11 -19.62
C GLY A 303 -20.62 19.64 -20.59
N PHE A 304 -20.63 18.35 -20.92
CA PHE A 304 -19.71 17.78 -21.90
C PHE A 304 -20.45 17.08 -23.04
N VAL A 305 -19.81 17.08 -24.21
CA VAL A 305 -20.14 16.22 -25.35
C VAL A 305 -18.87 15.56 -25.84
N THR A 306 -18.97 14.44 -26.54
CA THR A 306 -17.77 13.81 -27.10
C THR A 306 -17.13 14.74 -28.13
N THR A 307 -15.82 14.64 -28.31
CA THR A 307 -15.10 15.39 -29.35
C THR A 307 -15.68 15.16 -30.76
N LYS A 308 -16.24 13.98 -31.02
CA LYS A 308 -16.94 13.66 -32.28
C LYS A 308 -18.22 14.50 -32.43
N GLU A 309 -19.04 14.58 -31.39
CA GLU A 309 -20.27 15.37 -31.39
C GLU A 309 -19.99 16.87 -31.46
N ALA A 310 -18.97 17.35 -30.74
CA ALA A 310 -18.53 18.74 -30.81
C ALA A 310 -18.13 19.14 -32.24
N LYS A 311 -17.47 18.24 -32.98
CA LYS A 311 -17.15 18.43 -34.40
C LYS A 311 -18.41 18.47 -35.28
N ARG A 312 -19.41 17.62 -35.02
CA ARG A 312 -20.70 17.66 -35.73
C ARG A 312 -21.47 18.96 -35.45
N LEU A 313 -21.49 19.41 -34.21
CA LEU A 313 -22.16 20.64 -33.77
C LEU A 313 -21.51 21.92 -34.32
N SER A 314 -20.18 21.92 -34.51
CA SER A 314 -19.45 23.04 -35.13
C SER A 314 -19.44 22.99 -36.66
N GLY A 315 -19.69 21.83 -37.26
CA GLY A 315 -19.63 21.59 -38.71
C GLY A 315 -20.88 21.95 -39.52
N GLY A 316 -22.02 22.23 -38.87
CA GLY A 316 -23.30 22.46 -39.57
C GLY A 316 -23.95 21.13 -40.01
N GLY A 317 -25.25 21.00 -39.75
CA GLY A 317 -26.02 19.76 -39.89
C GLY A 317 -25.94 19.13 -41.29
N GLY A 318 -25.80 17.82 -41.30
CA GLY A 318 -25.94 16.95 -42.46
C GLY A 318 -26.12 15.54 -41.95
N ASP A 319 -27.35 15.04 -42.03
CA ASP A 319 -27.66 13.63 -41.91
C ASP A 319 -27.02 12.92 -43.11
N ASP A 320 -26.07 12.03 -42.84
CA ASP A 320 -25.83 10.90 -43.72
C ASP A 320 -25.21 9.76 -42.91
N GLU A 321 -25.84 8.61 -43.02
CA GLU A 321 -25.36 7.35 -42.45
C GLU A 321 -24.08 6.94 -43.19
N GLY A 322 -23.04 6.59 -42.43
CA GLY A 322 -21.93 5.78 -42.94
C GLY A 322 -20.95 6.49 -43.88
N GLU A 323 -20.03 7.29 -43.33
CA GLU A 323 -18.58 7.20 -43.62
C GLU A 323 -17.82 8.19 -42.75
N ALA A 324 -16.72 7.74 -42.17
CA ALA A 324 -15.89 8.54 -41.28
C ALA A 324 -15.33 9.78 -42.00
N LEU A 325 -15.82 10.97 -41.65
CA LEU A 325 -15.15 12.23 -41.99
C LEU A 325 -13.88 12.39 -41.15
N VAL A 326 -12.84 11.69 -41.60
CA VAL A 326 -11.44 12.08 -41.38
C VAL A 326 -11.35 13.55 -41.77
N ALA A 327 -10.93 14.42 -40.85
CA ALA A 327 -10.63 15.81 -41.16
C ALA A 327 -9.82 15.85 -42.46
N LYS A 328 -10.32 16.53 -43.51
CA LYS A 328 -9.61 16.57 -44.80
C LYS A 328 -8.15 16.93 -44.49
N PRO A 329 -7.19 16.04 -44.80
CA PRO A 329 -5.80 16.31 -44.48
C PRO A 329 -5.47 17.65 -45.13
N THR A 330 -4.98 18.59 -44.33
CA THR A 330 -4.36 19.81 -44.85
C THR A 330 -3.45 19.38 -45.98
N ARG A 331 -3.70 19.89 -47.19
CA ARG A 331 -2.90 19.53 -48.37
C ARG A 331 -1.44 19.68 -47.95
N PRO A 332 -0.64 18.60 -47.98
CA PRO A 332 0.74 18.70 -47.55
C PRO A 332 1.40 19.79 -48.40
N GLU A 333 2.11 20.71 -47.73
CA GLU A 333 2.79 21.85 -48.40
C GLU A 333 3.76 21.37 -49.48
N VAL A 334 4.16 20.10 -49.36
CA VAL A 334 5.13 19.42 -50.21
C VAL A 334 4.45 18.22 -50.87
N SER A 335 4.63 18.07 -52.19
CA SER A 335 4.16 16.88 -52.90
C SER A 335 4.81 15.60 -52.33
N GLY A 336 4.12 14.46 -52.38
CA GLY A 336 4.67 13.18 -51.92
C GLY A 336 6.08 12.86 -52.46
N PRO A 337 6.35 13.05 -53.77
CA PRO A 337 7.69 12.87 -54.33
C PRO A 337 8.74 13.85 -53.78
N LEU A 338 8.40 15.13 -53.59
CA LEU A 338 9.33 16.11 -53.03
C LEU A 338 9.60 15.84 -51.54
N ASN A 339 8.62 15.36 -50.81
CA ASN A 339 8.81 14.96 -49.41
C ASN A 339 9.72 13.73 -49.31
N ALA A 340 9.55 12.75 -50.20
CA ALA A 340 10.45 11.60 -50.30
C ALA A 340 11.89 12.00 -50.66
N TYR A 341 12.06 12.95 -51.58
CA TYR A 341 13.37 13.54 -51.90
C TYR A 341 14.02 14.17 -50.66
N ILE A 342 13.29 15.05 -49.96
CA ILE A 342 13.78 15.73 -48.75
C ILE A 342 14.16 14.71 -47.68
N ASP A 343 13.30 13.73 -47.40
CA ASP A 343 13.55 12.72 -46.39
C ASP A 343 14.79 11.88 -46.73
N LEU A 344 14.95 11.42 -47.97
CA LEU A 344 16.11 10.60 -48.36
C LEU A 344 17.43 11.37 -48.22
N HIS A 345 17.48 12.64 -48.63
CA HIS A 345 18.67 13.47 -48.46
C HIS A 345 18.96 13.81 -47.00
N ARG A 346 17.93 14.08 -46.19
CA ARG A 346 18.08 14.27 -44.73
C ARG A 346 18.65 13.02 -44.07
N HIS A 347 18.14 11.85 -44.42
CA HIS A 347 18.67 10.58 -43.89
C HIS A 347 20.11 10.33 -44.34
N ALA A 348 20.46 10.64 -45.59
CA ALA A 348 21.85 10.53 -46.07
C ALA A 348 22.79 11.44 -45.28
N ALA A 349 22.41 12.69 -45.04
CA ALA A 349 23.18 13.64 -44.24
C ALA A 349 23.37 13.16 -42.78
N VAL A 350 22.28 12.71 -42.14
CA VAL A 350 22.34 12.18 -40.77
C VAL A 350 23.21 10.92 -40.69
N ARG A 351 23.17 10.03 -41.70
CA ARG A 351 24.09 8.87 -41.75
C ARG A 351 25.54 9.30 -41.83
N ALA A 352 25.85 10.25 -42.72
CA ALA A 352 27.21 10.73 -42.90
C ALA A 352 27.76 11.37 -41.62
N ASP A 353 26.94 12.17 -40.93
CA ASP A 353 27.32 12.82 -39.68
C ASP A 353 27.39 11.83 -38.49
N LEU A 354 26.50 10.83 -38.44
CA LEU A 354 26.55 9.81 -37.40
C LEU A 354 27.76 8.88 -37.57
N ALA A 355 28.17 8.61 -38.82
CA ALA A 355 29.36 7.82 -39.14
C ALA A 355 30.66 8.51 -38.70
N SER A 356 30.72 9.85 -38.74
CA SER A 356 31.87 10.61 -38.22
C SER A 356 31.86 10.75 -36.69
N HIS A 357 30.72 10.50 -36.02
CA HIS A 357 30.55 10.63 -34.58
C HIS A 357 30.15 9.32 -33.87
N GLY A 358 31.00 8.29 -33.99
CA GLY A 358 30.73 6.94 -33.44
C GLY A 358 30.38 6.89 -31.94
N GLY A 359 30.93 7.80 -31.13
CA GLY A 359 30.59 7.89 -29.70
C GLY A 359 29.17 8.40 -29.40
N VAL A 360 28.57 9.18 -30.31
CA VAL A 360 27.16 9.58 -30.23
C VAL A 360 26.27 8.43 -30.67
N ALA A 361 26.67 7.73 -31.75
CA ALA A 361 25.96 6.54 -32.24
C ALA A 361 25.84 5.44 -31.16
N LEU A 362 26.94 5.15 -30.45
CA LEU A 362 26.95 4.15 -29.38
C LEU A 362 26.04 4.55 -28.20
N ARG A 363 26.06 5.82 -27.80
CA ARG A 363 25.20 6.34 -26.72
C ARG A 363 23.72 6.28 -27.09
N ALA A 364 23.38 6.62 -28.33
CA ALA A 364 22.00 6.51 -28.83
C ALA A 364 21.51 5.06 -28.85
N MET A 365 22.36 4.12 -29.29
CA MET A 365 22.06 2.69 -29.27
C MET A 365 21.85 2.18 -27.85
N LEU A 366 22.76 2.53 -26.92
CA LEU A 366 22.67 2.09 -25.52
C LEU A 366 21.43 2.65 -24.82
N ALA A 367 21.11 3.93 -25.05
CA ALA A 367 19.91 4.56 -24.51
C ALA A 367 18.64 3.83 -24.98
N HIS A 368 18.60 3.40 -26.24
CA HIS A 368 17.47 2.64 -26.77
C HIS A 368 17.33 1.24 -26.15
N VAL A 369 18.45 0.54 -25.93
CA VAL A 369 18.46 -0.78 -25.29
C VAL A 369 18.02 -0.71 -23.82
N ILE A 370 18.45 0.31 -23.09
CA ILE A 370 18.13 0.47 -21.66
C ILE A 370 16.67 0.92 -21.47
N ALA A 371 16.18 1.84 -22.31
CA ALA A 371 14.92 2.53 -22.05
C ALA A 371 13.66 1.71 -22.38
N GLY A 372 13.76 0.53 -23.01
CA GLY A 372 12.61 -0.35 -23.30
C GLY A 372 11.47 0.37 -24.03
N ALA A 373 11.45 0.33 -25.37
CA ALA A 373 10.49 1.10 -26.15
C ALA A 373 9.09 0.46 -26.20
N ASP A 374 8.42 0.29 -25.05
CA ASP A 374 7.08 -0.29 -24.97
C ASP A 374 6.01 0.58 -25.68
N LEU A 375 6.33 1.85 -25.93
CA LEU A 375 5.46 2.83 -26.58
C LEU A 375 5.85 3.15 -28.04
N TRP A 376 6.98 2.63 -28.54
CA TRP A 376 7.53 3.02 -29.84
C TRP A 376 8.07 1.83 -30.61
N ARG A 377 7.71 1.73 -31.90
CA ARG A 377 8.31 0.77 -32.82
C ARG A 377 9.47 1.41 -33.56
N VAL A 378 10.54 0.64 -33.69
CA VAL A 378 11.76 0.99 -34.41
C VAL A 378 11.77 0.18 -35.71
N ASP A 379 11.51 0.86 -36.83
CA ASP A 379 11.47 0.24 -38.16
C ASP A 379 12.66 0.70 -39.00
N VAL A 380 13.18 -0.17 -39.88
CA VAL A 380 14.16 0.24 -40.88
C VAL A 380 13.50 1.16 -41.91
N GLU A 381 13.99 2.39 -42.05
CA GLU A 381 13.44 3.30 -43.06
C GLU A 381 13.84 2.84 -44.48
N SER A 382 12.85 2.74 -45.36
CA SER A 382 13.07 2.37 -46.76
C SER A 382 13.89 3.44 -47.47
N GLN A 383 15.00 3.04 -48.09
CA GLN A 383 15.81 3.92 -48.94
C GLN A 383 15.37 3.88 -50.40
N ARG A 384 14.20 3.32 -50.71
CA ARG A 384 13.69 3.27 -52.09
C ARG A 384 13.09 4.61 -52.48
N ALA A 385 13.66 5.24 -53.50
CA ALA A 385 13.09 6.43 -54.11
C ALA A 385 11.85 6.07 -54.95
N PRO A 386 10.79 6.88 -54.92
CA PRO A 386 9.58 6.65 -55.72
C PRO A 386 9.74 7.00 -57.20
N LYS A 387 10.82 7.70 -57.58
CA LYS A 387 11.17 8.06 -58.97
C LYS A 387 12.66 7.86 -59.20
N GLU A 388 13.03 7.53 -60.43
CA GLU A 388 14.41 7.26 -60.84
C GLU A 388 15.30 8.50 -60.68
N ASP A 389 14.84 9.69 -61.07
CA ASP A 389 15.57 10.95 -60.90
C ASP A 389 15.90 11.26 -59.42
N ILE A 390 15.02 10.85 -58.49
CA ILE A 390 15.26 11.02 -57.05
C ILE A 390 16.31 10.03 -56.57
N ALA A 391 16.30 8.79 -57.09
CA ALA A 391 17.32 7.80 -56.77
C ALA A 391 18.71 8.28 -57.22
N GLU A 392 18.82 8.73 -58.47
CA GLU A 392 20.07 9.22 -59.06
C GLU A 392 20.60 10.44 -58.28
N SER A 393 19.74 11.37 -57.88
CA SER A 393 20.13 12.54 -57.08
C SER A 393 20.65 12.16 -55.68
N VAL A 394 20.05 11.17 -55.02
CA VAL A 394 20.49 10.72 -53.69
C VAL A 394 21.83 9.97 -53.80
N GLU A 395 22.02 9.16 -54.84
CA GLU A 395 23.25 8.40 -55.10
C GLU A 395 24.44 9.31 -55.41
N THR A 396 24.21 10.38 -56.18
CA THR A 396 25.22 11.38 -56.55
C THR A 396 25.44 12.47 -55.49
N SER A 397 24.66 12.45 -54.40
CA SER A 397 24.81 13.43 -53.33
C SER A 397 26.12 13.26 -52.57
N SER A 398 26.70 14.38 -52.13
CA SER A 398 27.95 14.41 -51.37
C SER A 398 27.89 13.52 -50.11
N ALA A 399 26.74 13.50 -49.43
CA ALA A 399 26.49 12.72 -48.23
C ALA A 399 26.43 11.20 -48.46
N THR A 400 26.04 10.76 -49.66
CA THR A 400 26.08 9.34 -50.04
C THR A 400 27.48 8.96 -50.55
N SER A 401 28.13 9.84 -51.31
CA SER A 401 29.48 9.60 -51.85
C SER A 401 30.60 9.65 -50.80
N SER A 402 30.39 10.33 -49.66
CA SER A 402 31.34 10.34 -48.53
C SER A 402 31.38 9.02 -47.76
N ASN A 403 30.41 8.13 -47.99
CA ASN A 403 30.42 6.76 -47.49
C ASN A 403 30.94 5.83 -48.59
N LEU A 404 32.26 5.67 -48.69
CA LEU A 404 32.95 4.41 -49.05
C LEU A 404 34.45 4.58 -48.70
N PRO A 405 35.04 3.58 -48.04
CA PRO A 405 35.67 2.54 -48.84
C PRO A 405 34.81 1.28 -48.87
N GLN A 406 34.93 0.58 -50.00
CA GLN A 406 34.38 -0.73 -50.25
C GLN A 406 34.60 -1.65 -49.06
N VAL A 407 33.52 -2.14 -48.44
CA VAL A 407 33.59 -3.25 -47.50
C VAL A 407 33.60 -4.53 -48.35
N SER A 408 34.66 -4.72 -49.14
CA SER A 408 34.95 -5.97 -49.87
C SER A 408 35.84 -6.91 -49.05
N THR A 409 36.11 -6.61 -47.78
CA THR A 409 36.95 -7.43 -46.90
C THR A 409 36.37 -7.58 -45.50
N TRP A 410 35.11 -8.01 -45.38
CA TRP A 410 34.62 -8.59 -44.12
C TRP A 410 33.67 -9.74 -44.41
N THR A 411 34.20 -10.97 -44.36
CA THR A 411 33.45 -12.22 -44.22
C THR A 411 34.38 -13.23 -43.54
N PRO A 412 33.94 -14.13 -42.63
CA PRO A 412 33.00 -13.95 -41.52
C PRO A 412 33.57 -14.54 -40.20
N ILE A 413 33.31 -13.93 -39.04
CA ILE A 413 33.27 -14.68 -37.77
C ILE A 413 31.84 -14.55 -37.28
N CYS A 414 31.00 -15.46 -37.76
CA CYS A 414 29.72 -15.91 -37.20
C CYS A 414 29.08 -16.82 -38.27
N HIS A 415 29.66 -18.01 -38.46
CA HIS A 415 28.84 -19.15 -38.85
C HIS A 415 27.97 -19.46 -37.63
N HIS A 416 26.74 -18.92 -37.61
CA HIS A 416 25.49 -19.50 -37.14
C HIS A 416 24.43 -18.37 -37.10
N ALA A 417 23.34 -18.59 -37.85
CA ALA A 417 22.22 -17.68 -38.11
C ALA A 417 22.47 -16.60 -39.18
N GLY A 418 21.85 -16.81 -40.35
CA GLY A 418 22.07 -16.04 -41.58
C GLY A 418 21.48 -14.63 -41.62
N ALA A 419 21.88 -13.95 -42.70
CA ALA A 419 21.48 -12.62 -43.19
C ALA A 419 22.28 -11.42 -42.64
N GLY A 420 23.36 -11.08 -43.35
CA GLY A 420 24.13 -9.85 -43.16
C GLY A 420 23.33 -8.58 -43.45
N ARG A 421 23.51 -7.54 -42.62
CA ARG A 421 22.94 -6.21 -42.84
C ARG A 421 23.89 -5.12 -42.34
N SER A 422 24.23 -4.20 -43.24
CA SER A 422 24.89 -2.91 -42.98
C SER A 422 24.07 -2.03 -42.03
N ALA A 423 24.73 -1.09 -41.34
CA ALA A 423 24.11 -0.13 -40.43
C ALA A 423 22.94 0.62 -41.11
N LYS A 424 21.74 0.52 -40.53
CA LYS A 424 20.48 1.05 -41.06
C LYS A 424 19.91 2.07 -40.07
N ILE A 425 19.50 3.24 -40.56
CA ILE A 425 18.75 4.22 -39.75
C ILE A 425 17.35 3.68 -39.48
N LEU A 426 16.91 3.90 -38.25
CA LEU A 426 15.65 3.42 -37.72
C LEU A 426 14.66 4.59 -37.60
N ARG A 427 13.44 4.40 -38.09
CA ARG A 427 12.32 5.33 -37.94
C ARG A 427 11.54 4.95 -36.70
N LEU A 428 11.23 5.94 -35.87
CA LEU A 428 10.31 5.79 -34.74
C LEU A 428 8.88 6.00 -35.22
N LYS A 429 8.03 4.98 -35.08
CA LYS A 429 6.59 5.09 -35.30
C LYS A 429 5.83 4.73 -34.01
N PRO A 430 4.77 5.46 -33.66
CA PRO A 430 3.86 5.02 -32.62
C PRO A 430 3.18 3.72 -33.07
N ILE A 431 3.02 2.78 -32.14
CA ILE A 431 2.33 1.52 -32.40
C ILE A 431 0.85 1.84 -32.65
N PRO A 432 0.26 1.47 -33.80
CA PRO A 432 -1.18 1.59 -33.97
C PRO A 432 -1.85 0.59 -33.02
N VAL A 433 -2.68 1.09 -32.11
CA VAL A 433 -3.48 0.27 -31.18
C VAL A 433 -4.45 -0.55 -32.03
N SER A 434 -4.16 -1.83 -32.17
CA SER A 434 -5.08 -2.82 -32.75
C SER A 434 -6.31 -2.91 -31.85
N ARG A 435 -7.49 -2.60 -32.42
CA ARG A 435 -8.77 -2.99 -31.84
C ARG A 435 -8.99 -4.47 -32.14
N ASP A 436 -8.47 -5.35 -31.30
CA ASP A 436 -8.98 -6.73 -31.25
C ASP A 436 -8.75 -7.31 -29.85
N PRO A 437 -9.80 -7.59 -29.05
CA PRO A 437 -9.65 -8.08 -27.68
C PRO A 437 -9.43 -9.61 -27.59
N ALA A 438 -9.11 -10.28 -28.70
CA ALA A 438 -9.06 -11.75 -28.74
C ALA A 438 -7.69 -12.30 -29.18
N ASN A 439 -6.59 -11.85 -28.57
CA ASN A 439 -5.37 -12.68 -28.47
C ASN A 439 -4.33 -12.07 -27.53
N THR A 440 -4.40 -12.40 -26.25
CA THR A 440 -3.22 -12.42 -25.37
C THR A 440 -3.49 -13.44 -24.27
N LEU A 441 -2.62 -14.45 -24.22
CA LEU A 441 -2.51 -15.50 -23.21
C LEU A 441 -2.26 -14.93 -21.81
#